data_AF-A0A3M1ACR9-F1
#
_entry.id   AF-A0A3M1ACR9-F1
#
_cell.length_a   1.000
_cell.length_b   1.000
_cell.length_c   1.000
_cell.angle_alpha   90.00
_cell.angle_beta   90.00
_cell.angle_gamma   90.00
#
_symmetry.space_group_name_H-M   'P 1'
#
loop_
_entity.id
_entity.type
_entity.pdbx_description
1 polymer ?
#
loop_
_entity_poly.entity_id
_entity_poly.type
_entity_poly.pdbx_seq_one_letter_code
_entity_poly.pdbx_strand_id
1 'polypeptide(L)'
;RQNIIKFSEYRTYYIDPEIIKNTIDKKWLSAEQLRALTQLQGKTFHYKWQLLKALEALSESWRFQKYGKHILKHNKELQAKREYILKIFQVE
;
A
#
# COMPACT_ATOMS: atom_id res chain seq x y z
N ARG A 1 -30.83 -4.48 -9.00
CA ARG A 1 -29.48 -3.90 -9.21
C ARG A 1 -29.04 -3.30 -7.88
N GLN A 2 -28.28 -4.03 -7.06
CA GLN A 2 -27.95 -3.62 -5.69
C GLN A 2 -26.55 -2.97 -5.59
N ASN A 3 -26.57 -1.71 -5.18
CA ASN A 3 -25.56 -0.90 -4.47
C ASN A 3 -24.11 -1.41 -4.41
N ILE A 4 -23.23 -0.83 -5.23
CA ILE A 4 -21.78 -0.79 -4.99
C ILE A 4 -21.42 0.60 -4.45
N ILE A 5 -21.96 0.98 -3.31
CA ILE A 5 -21.36 2.06 -2.51
C ILE A 5 -20.43 1.33 -1.54
N LYS A 6 -19.31 0.80 -2.07
CA LYS A 6 -18.19 0.44 -1.21
C LYS A 6 -17.70 1.77 -0.64
N PHE A 7 -18.10 2.05 0.60
CA PHE A 7 -17.57 3.07 1.50
C PHE A 7 -16.19 3.56 1.03
N SER A 8 -16.18 4.59 0.18
CA SER A 8 -14.97 5.34 -0.10
C SER A 8 -14.80 6.25 1.09
N GLU A 9 -14.39 5.67 2.22
CA GLU A 9 -14.00 6.44 3.38
C GLU A 9 -12.97 7.46 2.89
N TYR A 10 -13.36 8.73 2.89
CA TYR A 10 -12.48 9.84 2.62
C TYR A 10 -11.50 9.89 3.79
N ARG A 11 -10.28 9.41 3.55
CA ARG A 11 -9.20 9.40 4.53
C ARG A 11 -7.97 9.88 3.80
N THR A 12 -7.33 10.89 4.37
CA THR A 12 -6.11 11.44 3.79
C THR A 12 -4.94 10.55 4.14
N TYR A 13 -4.09 10.26 3.15
CA TYR A 13 -2.87 9.50 3.30
C TYR A 13 -1.71 10.38 2.83
N TYR A 14 -0.82 10.75 3.73
CA TYR A 14 0.37 11.54 3.40
C TYR A 14 1.60 10.66 3.54
N ILE A 15 2.38 10.53 2.47
CA ILE A 15 3.60 9.71 2.47
C ILE A 15 4.76 10.51 3.06
N ASP A 16 4.79 10.54 4.39
CA ASP A 16 5.80 11.27 5.14
C ASP A 16 7.20 10.62 4.99
N PRO A 17 8.22 11.37 4.53
CA PRO A 17 9.62 10.93 4.51
C PRO A 17 10.13 10.35 5.83
N GLU A 18 9.74 10.95 6.95
CA GLU A 18 10.22 10.61 8.28
C GLU A 18 9.67 9.25 8.71
N ILE A 19 8.40 8.99 8.41
CA ILE A 19 7.76 7.69 8.65
C ILE A 19 8.48 6.58 7.86
N ILE A 20 8.85 6.84 6.60
CA ILE A 20 9.62 5.89 5.79
C ILE A 20 10.98 5.58 6.43
N LYS A 21 11.64 6.59 7.01
CA LYS A 21 12.96 6.43 7.61
C LYS A 21 12.90 5.70 8.95
N ASN A 22 11.94 6.05 9.81
CA ASN A 22 11.98 5.76 11.24
C ASN A 22 10.94 4.71 11.69
N THR A 23 9.80 4.60 11.01
CA THR A 23 8.66 3.79 11.47
C THR A 23 8.50 2.50 10.69
N ILE A 24 8.84 2.51 9.39
CA ILE A 24 8.62 1.36 8.52
C ILE A 24 9.55 0.21 8.84
N ASP A 25 8.98 -1.00 8.91
CA ASP A 25 9.74 -2.24 8.93
C ASP A 25 10.35 -2.54 7.56
N LYS A 26 11.58 -2.06 7.36
CA LYS A 26 12.38 -2.27 6.16
C LYS A 26 12.84 -3.72 5.97
N LYS A 27 12.76 -4.57 7.01
CA LYS A 27 13.09 -6.00 6.90
C LYS A 27 11.90 -6.79 6.38
N TRP A 28 10.68 -6.34 6.66
CA TRP A 28 9.46 -7.00 6.21
C TRP A 28 9.04 -6.63 4.78
N LEU A 29 9.31 -5.38 4.36
CA LEU A 29 9.08 -4.94 2.98
C LEU A 29 10.25 -5.33 2.07
N SER A 30 9.95 -5.75 0.84
CA SER A 30 11.02 -5.99 -0.14
C SER A 30 11.68 -4.68 -0.59
N ALA A 31 12.89 -4.77 -1.13
CA ALA A 31 13.59 -3.61 -1.66
C ALA A 31 12.78 -2.88 -2.76
N GLU A 32 12.06 -3.62 -3.60
CA GLU A 32 11.17 -3.04 -4.63
C GLU A 32 9.98 -2.31 -4.01
N GLN A 33 9.38 -2.90 -2.96
CA GLN A 33 8.26 -2.30 -2.25
C GLN A 33 8.66 -0.99 -1.58
N LEU A 34 9.82 -0.98 -0.92
CA LEU A 34 10.41 0.21 -0.31
C LEU A 34 10.72 1.27 -1.36
N ARG A 35 11.35 0.89 -2.48
CA ARG A 35 11.69 1.82 -3.55
C ARG A 35 10.45 2.50 -4.14
N ALA A 36 9.37 1.74 -4.37
CA ALA A 36 8.10 2.28 -4.84
C ALA A 36 7.50 3.27 -3.82
N LEU A 37 7.58 2.95 -2.54
CA LEU A 37 7.08 3.82 -1.48
C LEU A 37 7.90 5.13 -1.36
N THR A 38 9.22 5.04 -1.44
CA THR A 38 10.11 6.22 -1.44
C THR A 38 9.84 7.14 -2.64
N GLN A 39 9.46 6.60 -3.80
CA GLN A 39 9.07 7.42 -4.96
C GLN A 39 7.73 8.17 -4.76
N LEU A 40 6.91 7.74 -3.81
CA LEU A 40 5.67 8.44 -3.44
C LEU A 40 5.87 9.43 -2.28
N GLN A 41 7.09 9.57 -1.76
CA GLN A 41 7.40 10.49 -0.67
C GLN A 41 6.91 11.92 -0.97
N GLY A 42 6.27 12.54 0.02
CA GLY A 42 5.70 13.88 -0.09
C GLY A 42 4.38 13.97 -0.85
N LYS A 43 3.84 12.85 -1.36
CA LYS A 43 2.53 12.83 -2.03
C LYS A 43 1.40 12.59 -1.03
N THR A 44 0.24 13.15 -1.37
CA THR A 44 -1.00 12.97 -0.62
C THR A 44 -2.03 12.25 -1.47
N PHE A 45 -2.78 11.34 -0.85
CA PHE A 45 -3.89 10.61 -1.46
C PHE A 45 -5.13 10.76 -0.58
N HIS A 46 -6.31 10.84 -1.18
CA HIS A 46 -7.56 11.04 -0.42
C HIS A 46 -8.38 9.76 -0.24
N TYR A 47 -7.89 8.67 -0.84
CA TYR A 47 -8.52 7.37 -0.76
C TYR A 47 -7.49 6.25 -0.70
N LYS A 48 -7.81 5.20 0.07
CA LYS A 48 -7.02 3.96 0.17
C LYS A 48 -6.64 3.42 -1.20
N TRP A 49 -7.61 3.36 -2.12
CA TRP A 49 -7.41 2.81 -3.45
C TRP A 49 -6.43 3.62 -4.30
N GLN A 50 -6.34 4.95 -4.10
CA GLN A 50 -5.42 5.79 -4.85
C GLN A 50 -3.97 5.50 -4.47
N LEU A 51 -3.68 5.43 -3.16
CA LEU A 51 -2.36 5.07 -2.67
C LEU A 51 -1.95 3.67 -3.15
N LEU A 52 -2.83 2.67 -2.98
CA LEU A 52 -2.53 1.31 -3.42
C LEU A 52 -2.32 1.22 -4.93
N LYS A 53 -3.13 1.91 -5.74
CA LYS A 53 -2.91 1.95 -7.20
C LYS A 53 -1.60 2.63 -7.58
N ALA A 54 -1.21 3.69 -6.88
CA ALA A 54 0.08 4.35 -7.12
C ALA A 54 1.25 3.40 -6.83
N LEU A 55 1.18 2.63 -5.74
CA LEU A 55 2.18 1.61 -5.41
C LEU A 55 2.23 0.48 -6.46
N GLU A 56 1.08 -0.03 -6.89
CA GLU A 56 0.96 -1.06 -7.94
C GLU A 56 1.44 -0.55 -9.32
N ALA A 57 1.33 0.74 -9.60
CA ALA A 57 1.83 1.35 -10.83
C ALA A 57 3.36 1.44 -10.83
N LEU A 58 3.97 1.66 -9.66
CA LEU A 58 5.42 1.80 -9.51
C LEU A 58 6.16 0.48 -9.32
N SER A 59 5.51 -0.55 -8.79
CA SER A 59 6.12 -1.87 -8.63
C SER A 59 5.11 -3.01 -8.70
N GLU A 60 5.48 -4.04 -9.46
CA GLU A 60 4.70 -5.28 -9.53
C GLU A 60 4.69 -6.06 -8.22
N SER A 61 5.69 -5.84 -7.36
CA SER A 61 5.74 -6.39 -6.00
C SER A 61 4.58 -5.93 -5.11
N TRP A 62 3.88 -4.87 -5.50
CA TRP A 62 2.66 -4.43 -4.86
C TRP A 62 1.41 -5.05 -5.44
N ARG A 63 1.45 -5.82 -6.54
CA ARG A 63 0.27 -6.43 -7.18
C ARG A 63 0.03 -7.85 -6.67
N PHE A 64 -1.25 -8.20 -6.46
CA PHE A 64 -1.61 -9.59 -6.17
C PHE A 64 -1.29 -10.48 -7.36
N GLN A 65 -0.65 -11.61 -7.06
CA GLN A 65 -0.41 -12.65 -8.06
C GLN A 65 -1.73 -13.36 -8.38
N LYS A 66 -1.91 -13.78 -9.63
CA LYS A 66 -3.09 -14.53 -10.10
C LYS A 66 -2.84 -16.03 -10.27
N TYR A 67 -1.58 -16.44 -10.39
CA TYR A 67 -1.15 -17.81 -10.58
C TYR A 67 0.11 -18.10 -9.74
N GLY A 68 0.35 -19.37 -9.36
CA GLY A 68 1.57 -19.81 -8.67
C GLY A 68 1.32 -20.73 -7.48
N LYS A 69 2.32 -21.55 -7.14
CA LYS A 69 2.24 -22.63 -6.12
C LYS A 69 2.02 -22.12 -4.68
N HIS A 70 2.37 -20.86 -4.40
CA HIS A 70 2.25 -20.23 -3.07
C HIS A 70 1.41 -18.94 -3.07
N ILE A 71 0.54 -18.77 -4.07
CA ILE A 71 -0.27 -17.56 -4.28
C ILE A 71 -1.08 -17.14 -3.06
N LEU A 72 -1.74 -18.07 -2.38
CA LEU A 72 -2.60 -17.74 -1.22
C LEU A 72 -1.78 -17.14 -0.08
N LYS A 73 -0.65 -17.76 0.25
CA LYS A 73 0.26 -17.28 1.31
C LYS A 73 0.86 -15.93 0.93
N HIS A 74 1.33 -15.81 -0.31
CA HIS A 74 1.92 -14.57 -0.83
C HIS A 74 0.92 -13.41 -0.81
N ASN A 75 -0.28 -13.62 -1.36
CA ASN A 75 -1.32 -12.59 -1.40
C ASN A 75 -1.83 -12.23 0.00
N LYS A 76 -1.91 -13.18 0.92
CA LYS A 76 -2.26 -12.88 2.32
C LYS A 76 -1.21 -12.00 2.99
N GLU A 77 0.07 -12.28 2.77
CA GLU A 77 1.16 -11.44 3.27
C GLU A 77 1.16 -10.06 2.63
N LEU A 78 0.95 -9.98 1.31
CA LEU A 78 0.84 -8.71 0.59
C LEU A 78 -0.35 -7.88 1.08
N GLN A 79 -1.49 -8.49 1.35
CA GLN A 79 -2.65 -7.81 1.94
C GLN A 79 -2.28 -7.18 3.30
N ALA A 80 -1.60 -7.92 4.17
CA ALA A 80 -1.14 -7.41 5.45
C ALA A 80 -0.17 -6.23 5.28
N LYS A 81 0.75 -6.29 4.31
CA LYS A 81 1.66 -5.18 3.98
C LYS A 81 0.91 -3.94 3.49
N ARG A 82 -0.09 -4.12 2.62
CA ARG A 82 -0.93 -3.01 2.13
C ARG A 82 -1.70 -2.35 3.29
N GLU A 83 -2.29 -3.14 4.18
CA GLU A 83 -3.00 -2.64 5.36
C GLU A 83 -2.07 -1.90 6.33
N TYR A 84 -0.86 -2.43 6.54
CA TYR A 84 0.17 -1.78 7.36
C TYR A 84 0.53 -0.39 6.81
N ILE A 85 0.80 -0.28 5.50
CA ILE A 85 1.09 1.00 4.84
C ILE A 85 -0.10 1.97 4.98
N LEU A 86 -1.32 1.51 4.71
CA LEU A 86 -2.50 2.35 4.85
C LEU A 86 -2.64 2.86 6.28
N LYS A 87 -2.44 2.01 7.29
CA LYS A 87 -2.57 2.41 8.69
C LYS A 87 -1.52 3.45 9.10
N ILE A 88 -0.29 3.30 8.63
CA ILE A 88 0.83 4.14 9.03
C ILE A 88 0.78 5.54 8.42
N PHE A 89 0.36 5.65 7.16
CA PHE A 89 0.34 6.92 6.45
C PHE A 89 -1.01 7.63 6.51
N GLN A 90 -1.99 7.05 7.19
CA GLN A 90 -3.27 7.72 7.41
C GLN A 90 -3.06 8.96 8.29
N VAL A 91 -3.55 10.09 7.80
CA VAL A 91 -3.63 11.34 8.54
C VAL A 91 -5.06 11.48 9.05
N GLU A 92 -5.20 11.79 10.34
CA GLU A 92 -6.50 12.10 10.97
C GLU A 92 -6.97 13.52 10.62
#